data_AF-A0A2V5XHV2-F1
#
_entry.id   AF-A0A2V5XHV2-F1
#
_cell.length_a   1.000
_cell.length_b   1.000
_cell.length_c   1.000
_cell.angle_alpha   90.00
_cell.angle_beta   90.00
_cell.angle_gamma   90.00
#
_symmetry.space_group_name_H-M   'P 1'
#
loop_
_entity.id
_entity.type
_entity.pdbx_description
1 polymer ?
#
loop_
_entity_poly.entity_id
_entity_poly.type
_entity_poly.pdbx_seq_one_letter_code
_entity_poly.pdbx_strand_id
1 'polypeptide(L)' 'RFSVTGLSNDIKPGQNLTLEIESKGQRRSVPVKLRIDTPIEIDYYRHGGILPFVLRQLLSK' A
#
# COMPACT_ATOMS: atom_id res chain seq x y z
N ARG A 1 -0.13 20.01 0.74
CA ARG A 1 -0.19 18.82 1.62
C ARG A 1 -0.94 17.72 0.89
N PHE A 2 -0.61 16.46 1.14
CA PHE A 2 -1.41 15.34 0.63
C PHE A 2 -1.61 14.29 1.72
N SER A 3 -2.65 13.48 1.59
CA SER A 3 -2.91 12.31 2.42
C SER A 3 -3.64 11.25 1.61
N VAL A 4 -3.37 9.98 1.89
CA VAL A 4 -4.06 8.86 1.26
C VAL A 4 -5.00 8.23 2.29
N THR A 5 -6.27 8.10 1.95
CA THR A 5 -7.30 7.46 2.79
C THR A 5 -7.79 6.18 2.12
N GLY A 6 -8.39 5.28 2.91
CA GLY A 6 -8.84 3.95 2.45
C GLY A 6 -7.79 2.83 2.59
N LEU A 7 -6.63 3.12 3.19
CA LEU A 7 -5.67 2.09 3.60
C LEU A 7 -6.11 1.49 4.96
N SER A 8 -6.59 0.26 4.94
CA SER A 8 -6.92 -0.56 6.12
C SER A 8 -5.99 -1.77 6.22
N ASN A 9 -6.04 -2.53 7.33
CA ASN A 9 -5.28 -3.78 7.47
C ASN A 9 -5.71 -4.86 6.45
N ASP A 10 -6.95 -4.79 5.97
CA ASP A 10 -7.50 -5.64 4.90
C ASP A 10 -7.26 -5.05 3.51
N ILE A 11 -5.98 -4.90 3.15
CA ILE A 11 -5.58 -4.47 1.80
C ILE A 11 -6.00 -5.53 0.79
N LYS A 12 -6.69 -5.11 -0.29
CA LYS A 12 -6.94 -5.95 -1.47
C LYS A 12 -6.00 -5.58 -2.62
N PRO A 13 -5.53 -6.57 -3.41
CA PRO A 13 -4.70 -6.28 -4.57
C PRO A 13 -5.40 -5.35 -5.56
N GLY A 14 -4.68 -4.35 -6.06
CA GLY A 14 -5.18 -3.44 -7.09
C GLY A 14 -6.35 -2.53 -6.68
N GLN A 15 -6.70 -2.44 -5.39
CA GLN A 15 -7.83 -1.63 -4.93
C GLN A 15 -7.62 -0.13 -5.16
N ASN A 16 -8.71 0.61 -5.28
CA ASN A 16 -8.65 2.07 -5.34
C ASN A 16 -8.59 2.67 -3.94
N LEU A 17 -7.78 3.72 -3.80
CA LEU A 17 -7.65 4.56 -2.62
C LEU A 17 -8.03 5.99 -2.98
N THR A 18 -8.20 6.84 -1.98
CA THR A 18 -8.49 8.26 -2.19
C THR A 18 -7.26 9.09 -1.82
N LEU A 19 -6.76 9.85 -2.79
CA LEU A 19 -5.71 10.84 -2.58
C LEU A 19 -6.37 12.20 -2.33
N GLU A 20 -6.23 12.69 -1.10
CA GLU A 20 -6.60 14.03 -0.69
C GLU A 20 -5.42 14.98 -0.93
N ILE A 21 -5.61 16.00 -1.75
CA ILE A 21 -4.60 17.02 -2.08
C ILE A 21 -5.11 18.37 -1.59
N GLU A 22 -4.33 19.04 -0.75
CA GLU A 22 -4.58 20.39 -0.27
C GLU A 22 -3.51 21.35 -0.80
N SER A 23 -3.94 22.35 -1.58
CA SER A 23 -3.06 23.35 -2.19
C SER A 23 -3.78 24.69 -2.28
N LYS A 24 -3.12 25.77 -1.83
CA LYS A 24 -3.63 27.15 -1.89
C LYS A 24 -5.07 27.30 -1.35
N GLY A 25 -5.39 26.60 -0.26
CA GLY A 25 -6.72 26.61 0.37
C GLY A 25 -7.79 25.77 -0.36
N GLN A 26 -7.46 25.12 -1.48
CA GLN A 26 -8.35 24.18 -2.16
C GLN A 26 -8.02 22.75 -1.76
N ARG A 27 -9.07 21.94 -1.58
CA ARG A 27 -8.99 20.48 -1.39
C ARG A 27 -9.52 19.76 -2.62
N ARG A 28 -8.85 18.69 -3.02
CA ARG A 28 -9.24 17.83 -4.14
C ARG A 28 -9.04 16.37 -3.74
N SER A 29 -10.07 15.57 -3.96
CA SER A 29 -10.05 14.13 -3.77
C SER A 29 -9.93 13.44 -5.12
N VAL A 30 -8.93 12.60 -5.31
CA VAL A 30 -8.67 11.89 -6.57
C VAL A 30 -8.57 10.39 -6.30
N PRO A 31 -9.29 9.52 -7.03
CA PRO A 31 -9.09 8.08 -6.91
C PRO A 31 -7.73 7.69 -7.48
N VAL A 32 -6.98 6.88 -6.74
CA VAL A 32 -5.68 6.34 -7.15
C VAL A 32 -5.66 4.83 -6.99
N LYS A 33 -4.92 4.12 -7.84
CA LYS A 33 -4.80 2.67 -7.78
C LYS A 33 -3.66 2.26 -6.86
N LEU A 34 -3.92 1.37 -5.90
CA LEU A 34 -2.88 0.72 -5.11
C LEU A 34 -2.11 -0.28 -5.99
N ARG A 35 -0.79 -0.13 -6.08
CA ARG A 35 0.10 -0.95 -6.91
C ARG A 35 0.71 -2.14 -6.16
N ILE A 36 -0.04 -2.67 -5.19
CA ILE A 36 0.17 -4.02 -4.66
C ILE A 36 -0.76 -4.88 -5.51
N ASP A 37 -0.21 -5.47 -6.55
CA ASP A 37 -0.98 -6.06 -7.66
C ASP A 37 -1.31 -7.55 -7.40
N THR A 38 -0.53 -8.21 -6.54
CA THR A 38 -0.69 -9.64 -6.24
C THR A 38 -0.87 -9.89 -4.73
N PRO A 39 -1.51 -11.01 -4.34
CA PRO A 39 -1.64 -11.38 -2.92
C PRO A 39 -0.28 -11.52 -2.23
N ILE A 40 0.72 -12.09 -2.90
CA ILE A 40 2.06 -12.30 -2.32
C ILE A 40 2.79 -10.99 -2.03
N GLU A 41 2.53 -9.93 -2.80
CA GLU A 41 3.08 -8.60 -2.51
C GLU A 41 2.50 -7.98 -1.23
N ILE A 42 1.26 -8.32 -0.85
CA ILE A 42 0.71 -7.92 0.46
C ILE A 42 1.52 -8.55 1.58
N ASP A 43 1.88 -9.83 1.43
CA ASP A 43 2.70 -10.52 2.41
C ASP A 43 4.09 -9.89 2.48
N TYR A 44 4.73 -9.61 1.34
CA TYR A 44 6.00 -8.87 1.32
C TYR A 44 5.89 -7.52 2.01
N TYR A 45 4.84 -6.75 1.73
CA TYR A 45 4.60 -5.45 2.35
C TYR A 45 4.47 -5.55 3.88
N ARG A 46 3.66 -6.50 4.39
CA ARG A 46 3.48 -6.76 5.83
C ARG A 46 4.77 -7.19 6.52
N HIS A 47 5.66 -7.82 5.77
CA HIS A 47 6.95 -8.32 6.23
C HIS A 47 8.10 -7.30 6.11
N GLY A 48 7.80 -6.06 5.74
CA GLY A 48 8.81 -5.00 5.59
C GLY A 48 9.61 -5.08 4.29
N GLY A 49 9.11 -5.83 3.30
CA GLY A 49 9.69 -5.98 1.98
C GLY A 49 9.95 -7.45 1.58
N ILE A 50 10.23 -7.64 0.29
CA ILE A 50 10.52 -8.97 -0.27
C ILE A 50 11.79 -9.60 0.31
N LEU A 51 12.87 -8.82 0.46
CA LEU A 51 14.15 -9.34 0.96
C LEU A 51 14.04 -9.85 2.41
N PRO A 52 13.50 -9.07 3.37
CA PRO A 52 13.28 -9.59 4.73
C PRO A 52 12.38 -10.84 4.77
N PHE A 53 11.35 -10.91 3.91
CA PHE A 53 10.46 -12.07 3.82
C PHE A 53 11.22 -13.32 3.38
N VAL A 54 11.95 -13.25 2.27
CA VAL A 54 12.71 -14.38 1.72
C VAL A 54 13.83 -14.82 2.67
N LEU A 55 14.58 -13.88 3.26
CA LEU A 55 15.64 -14.21 4.21
C LEU A 55 15.10 -15.00 5.42
N ARG A 56 13.95 -14.62 5.97
CA ARG A 56 13.32 -15.38 7.06
C ARG A 56 12.90 -16.78 6.63
N GLN A 57 12.36 -16.94 5.41
CA GLN A 57 12.02 -18.27 4.88
C GLN A 57 13.26 -19.17 4.70
N LEU A 58 14.39 -18.59 4.26
CA LEU A 58 15.65 -19.32 4.11
C LEU A 58 16.26 -19.72 5.46
N LEU A 59 16.17 -18.86 6.49
CA LEU A 59 16.68 -19.14 7.84
C LEU A 59 15.78 -20.09 8.64
N SER A 60 14.51 -20.24 8.22
CA SER A 60 13.55 -21.15 8.84
C SER A 60 13.54 -22.54 8.18
N LYS A 61 14.43 -22.76 7.20
CA LYS A 61 14.74 -24.05 6.60
C LYS A 61 16.05 -24.58 7.19
#